data_AF-A0A835WTB8-F1
#
_entry.id   AF-A0A835WTB8-F1
#
_cell.length_a   1.000
_cell.length_b   1.000
_cell.length_c   1.000
_cell.angle_alpha   90.00
_cell.angle_beta   90.00
_cell.angle_gamma   90.00
#
_symmetry.space_group_name_H-M   'P 1'
#
loop_
_entity.id
_entity.type
_entity.pdbx_description
1 polymer ?
#
loop_
_entity_poly.entity_id
_entity_poly.type
_entity_poly.pdbx_seq_one_letter_code
_entity_poly.pdbx_strand_id
1 'polypeptide(L)'
;MRRAPALLALVLAAGLACSALGQTFPPYSCTRDPQQSRFRLDMPYTVTGNRVCMTTRVVPCAKPGSPCCDKKIDLYKIELDINPQCKFAVTGVTVNGRPALAPTFDPYGPNNSKAVLKLTGLNLTVATAEGAVVCMKLGGACPTMDTLCTVGNGFCQTALVQSGTCNCCPVQMLGFMPPPPSPLPPSPPPPPPPSPPPPPPPSPPPPSPPPPSPPPPSPPPPSPRPPSPAPPSPKPPSPAPPSPRPPSPPPPSPPPPSPPPPSPPPPSPPPPSPPPPSPPPPSPPPPSPRPPSPTPPSPKPPSPAPPSPRPPSPAPPSPKPPSPPPPSPPPPSPPPPSPPPPSPPPPSPAPPSPQPPAPPSPEPPMLPLTPAIRRPPPPVPVSFPFCECNRTVGNVPFTFDPTPVVKKAASGPNKVYCLTLYTTDCVDPSNKCCAQRLSKVEWWSKDACRSSVKAVYLDGVKVDQQWAPQGTFKIPALNMAAAAVPASGREVCIELNAKSTCPTLQSFCARSGQGRCYYSMFSEDKTCCPVDTFTAVSGRR
;
A
#
# COMPACT_ATOMS: atom_id res chain seq x y z
N MET A 1 54.35 -28.40 20.28
CA MET A 1 53.24 -29.20 19.72
C MET A 1 52.05 -28.28 19.49
N ARG A 2 51.51 -28.29 18.26
CA ARG A 2 50.11 -28.10 17.84
C ARG A 2 49.22 -27.02 18.52
N ARG A 3 48.72 -26.08 17.68
CA ARG A 3 47.34 -25.53 17.54
C ARG A 3 46.66 -24.98 18.83
N ALA A 4 45.98 -23.83 18.91
CA ALA A 4 45.42 -22.85 17.98
C ALA A 4 45.00 -21.58 18.77
N PRO A 5 44.81 -20.42 18.12
CA PRO A 5 44.33 -19.18 18.75
C PRO A 5 42.80 -19.02 18.71
N ALA A 6 42.29 -18.22 19.66
CA ALA A 6 41.09 -17.38 19.60
C ALA A 6 39.73 -18.00 19.17
N LEU A 7 38.87 -18.29 20.15
CA LEU A 7 37.41 -18.18 20.00
C LEU A 7 36.93 -16.90 20.71
N LEU A 8 36.90 -15.79 19.98
CA LEU A 8 36.15 -14.59 20.37
C LEU A 8 35.47 -14.03 19.12
N ALA A 9 34.39 -14.69 18.68
CA ALA A 9 33.49 -14.15 17.66
C ALA A 9 32.18 -14.94 17.66
N LEU A 10 31.19 -14.54 18.47
CA LEU A 10 29.77 -14.78 18.13
C LEU A 10 28.79 -13.91 18.96
N VAL A 11 28.94 -12.59 18.92
CA VAL A 11 27.84 -11.67 19.28
C VAL A 11 27.90 -10.47 18.33
N LEU A 12 27.44 -10.65 17.08
CA LEU A 12 27.11 -9.57 16.14
C LEU A 12 26.43 -10.15 14.89
N ALA A 13 25.23 -10.72 15.06
CA ALA A 13 24.39 -11.12 13.93
C ALA A 13 22.88 -11.00 14.23
N ALA A 14 22.47 -10.01 15.03
CA ALA A 14 21.06 -9.68 15.26
C ALA A 14 20.74 -8.19 14.98
N GLY A 15 21.58 -7.50 14.20
CA GLY A 15 21.47 -6.07 13.95
C GLY A 15 21.08 -5.64 12.53
N LEU A 16 20.86 -6.58 11.60
CA LEU A 16 20.73 -6.24 10.16
C LEU A 16 19.39 -6.65 9.50
N ALA A 17 18.43 -7.19 10.23
CA ALA A 17 17.12 -7.58 9.66
C ALA A 17 15.98 -6.58 9.94
N CYS A 18 16.17 -5.56 10.78
CA CYS A 18 15.08 -4.65 11.18
C CYS A 18 15.00 -3.33 10.35
N SER A 19 15.87 -3.13 9.35
CA SER A 19 15.95 -1.87 8.57
C SER A 19 15.33 -1.96 7.17
N ALA A 20 14.77 -3.11 6.76
CA ALA A 20 14.29 -3.33 5.40
C ALA A 20 12.79 -3.07 5.17
N LEU A 21 11.99 -2.97 6.25
CA LEU A 21 10.52 -2.88 6.15
C LEU A 21 10.01 -1.57 5.53
N GLY A 22 10.81 -0.51 5.51
CA GLY A 22 10.46 0.80 4.91
C GLY A 22 11.08 1.09 3.54
N GLN A 23 11.82 0.13 2.95
CA GLN A 23 12.56 0.34 1.70
C GLN A 23 11.99 -0.43 0.50
N THR A 24 11.25 -1.50 0.77
CA THR A 24 10.69 -2.40 -0.23
C THR A 24 9.26 -2.00 -0.56
N PHE A 25 8.89 -2.06 -1.84
CA PHE A 25 7.55 -1.73 -2.28
C PHE A 25 6.62 -2.96 -2.20
N PRO A 26 5.36 -2.81 -1.78
CA PRO A 26 4.83 -1.64 -1.06
C PRO A 26 5.45 -1.52 0.36
N PRO A 27 5.52 -0.31 0.96
CA PRO A 27 6.26 -0.02 2.19
C PRO A 27 5.54 -0.45 3.47
N TYR A 28 4.98 -1.66 3.44
CA TYR A 28 4.32 -2.30 4.57
C TYR A 28 4.39 -3.83 4.41
N SER A 29 4.17 -4.55 5.50
CA SER A 29 4.13 -6.01 5.47
C SER A 29 2.86 -6.51 4.80
N CYS A 30 3.01 -7.36 3.79
CA CYS A 30 1.94 -8.07 3.13
C CYS A 30 2.50 -9.18 2.22
N THR A 31 1.65 -10.13 1.86
CA THR A 31 1.87 -11.22 0.89
C THR A 31 1.99 -10.64 -0.52
N ARG A 32 3.23 -10.55 -1.00
CA ARG A 32 3.60 -10.04 -2.33
C ARG A 32 3.51 -11.09 -3.44
N ASP A 33 3.27 -12.35 -3.10
CA ASP A 33 3.25 -13.47 -4.03
C ASP A 33 2.04 -13.39 -4.98
N PRO A 34 2.23 -13.16 -6.29
CA PRO A 34 1.13 -13.11 -7.25
C PRO A 34 0.36 -14.43 -7.29
N GLN A 35 0.99 -15.58 -7.09
CA GLN A 35 0.32 -16.90 -7.13
C GLN A 35 -0.74 -17.06 -6.02
N GLN A 36 -0.70 -16.21 -5.00
CA GLN A 36 -1.69 -16.17 -3.92
C GLN A 36 -2.82 -15.18 -4.18
N SER A 37 -2.88 -14.57 -5.35
CA SER A 37 -3.94 -13.64 -5.73
C SER A 37 -4.63 -14.09 -7.02
N ARG A 38 -5.93 -13.81 -7.09
CA ARG A 38 -6.72 -13.98 -8.32
C ARG A 38 -6.64 -12.78 -9.26
N PHE A 39 -6.29 -11.59 -8.78
CA PHE A 39 -6.21 -10.39 -9.61
C PHE A 39 -4.84 -10.27 -10.26
N ARG A 40 -4.83 -9.90 -11.54
CA ARG A 40 -3.65 -9.40 -12.26
C ARG A 40 -4.02 -8.13 -13.01
N LEU A 41 -2.99 -7.41 -13.47
CA LEU A 41 -3.15 -6.45 -14.55
C LEU A 41 -2.51 -7.04 -15.79
N ASP A 42 -3.16 -6.86 -16.92
CA ASP A 42 -2.57 -7.22 -18.19
C ASP A 42 -1.38 -6.33 -18.50
N MET A 43 -0.39 -6.97 -19.11
CA MET A 43 0.70 -6.31 -19.79
C MET A 43 0.58 -6.56 -21.30
N PRO A 44 0.73 -5.53 -22.13
CA PRO A 44 1.08 -4.15 -21.77
C PRO A 44 -0.10 -3.27 -21.34
N TYR A 45 0.17 -2.18 -20.61
CA TYR A 45 -0.80 -1.09 -20.49
C TYR A 45 -0.88 -0.30 -21.80
N THR A 46 -1.98 0.42 -22.03
CA THR A 46 -2.20 1.24 -23.22
C THR A 46 -2.02 2.73 -22.91
N VAL A 47 -1.58 3.51 -23.90
CA VAL A 47 -1.40 4.95 -23.79
C VAL A 47 -2.15 5.65 -24.93
N THR A 48 -2.96 6.66 -24.61
CA THR A 48 -3.65 7.50 -25.59
C THR A 48 -3.55 8.95 -25.14
N GLY A 49 -2.67 9.72 -25.80
CA GLY A 49 -2.29 11.05 -25.31
C GLY A 49 -1.66 10.96 -23.93
N ASN A 50 -2.23 11.66 -22.95
CA ASN A 50 -1.80 11.58 -21.54
C ASN A 50 -2.59 10.58 -20.69
N ARG A 51 -3.43 9.76 -21.29
CA ARG A 51 -4.22 8.75 -20.60
C ARG A 51 -3.50 7.41 -20.67
N VAL A 52 -3.23 6.81 -19.52
CA VAL A 52 -2.64 5.47 -19.38
C VAL A 52 -3.70 4.54 -18.81
N CYS A 53 -3.98 3.43 -19.51
CA CYS A 53 -5.03 2.49 -19.13
C CYS A 53 -4.47 1.08 -18.95
N MET A 54 -4.83 0.43 -17.85
CA MET A 54 -4.49 -0.95 -17.53
C MET A 54 -5.76 -1.77 -17.36
N THR A 55 -5.75 -2.99 -17.91
CA THR A 55 -6.88 -3.91 -17.84
C THR A 55 -6.66 -4.89 -16.71
N THR A 56 -7.67 -5.09 -15.85
CA THR A 56 -7.65 -6.08 -14.79
C THR A 56 -8.16 -7.42 -15.31
N ARG A 57 -7.63 -8.51 -14.74
CA ARG A 57 -8.08 -9.88 -15.01
C ARG A 57 -8.13 -10.70 -13.73
N VAL A 58 -8.93 -11.74 -13.77
CA VAL A 58 -9.23 -12.67 -12.69
C VAL A 58 -8.82 -14.06 -13.11
N VAL A 59 -7.69 -14.52 -12.57
CA VAL A 59 -7.16 -15.86 -12.83
C VAL A 59 -7.63 -16.85 -11.74
N PRO A 60 -7.65 -18.16 -12.03
CA PRO A 60 -7.74 -19.18 -10.99
C PRO A 60 -6.62 -19.00 -9.97
N CYS A 61 -6.94 -19.18 -8.69
CA CYS A 61 -5.91 -19.10 -7.65
C CYS A 61 -5.00 -20.34 -7.72
N ALA A 62 -3.69 -20.12 -7.81
CA ALA A 62 -2.71 -21.19 -7.84
C ALA A 62 -2.45 -21.82 -6.47
N LYS A 63 -2.84 -21.16 -5.36
CA LYS A 63 -2.75 -21.68 -3.98
C LYS A 63 -4.13 -21.73 -3.29
N PRO A 64 -4.94 -22.76 -3.54
CA PRO A 64 -6.25 -22.94 -2.90
C PRO A 64 -6.12 -22.91 -1.36
N GLY A 65 -7.04 -22.21 -0.69
CA GLY A 65 -7.05 -22.06 0.77
C GLY A 65 -6.26 -20.87 1.32
N SER A 66 -5.52 -20.12 0.48
CA SER A 66 -4.94 -18.84 0.91
C SER A 66 -6.05 -17.81 1.20
N PRO A 67 -5.96 -17.01 2.29
CA PRO A 67 -6.87 -15.89 2.54
C PRO A 67 -6.92 -14.88 1.38
N CYS A 68 -5.83 -14.78 0.61
CA CYS A 68 -5.71 -13.92 -0.58
C CYS A 68 -6.40 -14.49 -1.84
N CYS A 69 -7.06 -15.64 -1.69
CA CYS A 69 -7.81 -16.33 -2.74
C CYS A 69 -9.27 -16.59 -2.39
N ASP A 70 -9.76 -16.07 -1.27
CA ASP A 70 -11.18 -16.13 -0.92
C ASP A 70 -12.02 -15.45 -2.02
N LYS A 71 -13.22 -15.97 -2.30
CA LYS A 71 -14.09 -15.45 -3.36
C LYS A 71 -14.73 -14.10 -3.00
N LYS A 72 -14.69 -13.71 -1.73
CA LYS A 72 -15.29 -12.48 -1.17
C LYS A 72 -14.32 -11.30 -1.13
N ILE A 73 -13.08 -11.47 -1.58
CA ILE A 73 -12.09 -10.40 -1.65
C ILE A 73 -12.28 -9.59 -2.92
N ASP A 74 -12.18 -8.27 -2.81
CA ASP A 74 -12.28 -7.36 -3.94
C ASP A 74 -10.93 -6.72 -4.19
N LEU A 75 -10.68 -6.32 -5.44
CA LEU A 75 -9.55 -5.46 -5.77
C LEU A 75 -9.83 -4.04 -5.25
N TYR A 76 -9.33 -3.76 -4.05
CA TYR A 76 -9.64 -2.55 -3.30
C TYR A 76 -8.90 -1.32 -3.84
N LYS A 77 -7.60 -1.46 -4.13
CA LYS A 77 -6.77 -0.39 -4.70
C LYS A 77 -5.60 -0.95 -5.49
N ILE A 78 -5.08 -0.15 -6.42
CA ILE A 78 -3.82 -0.41 -7.11
C ILE A 78 -2.81 0.61 -6.59
N GLU A 79 -1.64 0.16 -6.19
CA GLU A 79 -0.54 1.02 -5.77
C GLU A 79 0.59 0.96 -6.79
N LEU A 80 1.22 2.10 -7.06
CA LEU A 80 2.37 2.22 -7.96
C LEU A 80 3.56 2.80 -7.21
N ASP A 81 4.75 2.26 -7.46
CA ASP A 81 6.01 2.84 -7.01
C ASP A 81 6.45 3.96 -7.97
N ILE A 82 6.43 5.20 -7.48
CA ILE A 82 6.62 6.39 -8.31
C ILE A 82 7.68 7.33 -7.73
N ASN A 83 8.20 8.20 -8.60
CA ASN A 83 9.16 9.22 -8.19
C ASN A 83 8.48 10.29 -7.31
N PRO A 84 9.09 10.72 -6.19
CA PRO A 84 8.48 11.69 -5.27
C PRO A 84 8.12 13.04 -5.91
N GLN A 85 8.90 13.46 -6.92
CA GLN A 85 8.66 14.68 -7.69
C GLN A 85 7.35 14.66 -8.49
N CYS A 86 6.78 13.48 -8.72
CA CYS A 86 5.53 13.29 -9.46
C CYS A 86 4.27 13.51 -8.62
N LYS A 87 4.40 14.15 -7.46
CA LYS A 87 3.25 14.57 -6.66
C LYS A 87 2.30 15.40 -7.53
N PHE A 88 1.01 15.02 -7.56
CA PHE A 88 -0.03 15.59 -8.42
C PHE A 88 0.07 15.31 -9.92
N ALA A 89 1.02 14.49 -10.38
CA ALA A 89 1.12 14.14 -11.80
C ALA A 89 -0.11 13.36 -12.30
N VAL A 90 -0.78 12.61 -11.42
CA VAL A 90 -2.05 11.94 -11.75
C VAL A 90 -3.23 12.81 -11.34
N THR A 91 -3.89 13.38 -12.34
CA THR A 91 -4.96 14.38 -12.17
C THR A 91 -6.36 13.80 -12.18
N GLY A 92 -6.51 12.54 -12.61
CA GLY A 92 -7.78 11.85 -12.64
C GLY A 92 -7.61 10.34 -12.82
N VAL A 93 -8.53 9.59 -12.23
CA VAL A 93 -8.60 8.13 -12.33
C VAL A 93 -10.01 7.75 -12.75
N THR A 94 -10.13 6.75 -13.63
CA THR A 94 -11.41 6.20 -14.07
C THR A 94 -11.38 4.68 -14.03
N VAL A 95 -12.53 4.07 -13.79
CA VAL A 95 -12.77 2.63 -13.87
C VAL A 95 -13.91 2.42 -14.84
N ASN A 96 -13.67 1.69 -15.93
CA ASN A 96 -14.63 1.48 -17.02
C ASN A 96 -15.23 2.80 -17.54
N GLY A 97 -14.37 3.82 -17.67
CA GLY A 97 -14.74 5.16 -18.12
C GLY A 97 -15.43 6.05 -17.08
N ARG A 98 -15.82 5.52 -15.91
CA ARG A 98 -16.43 6.30 -14.83
C ARG A 98 -15.36 6.87 -13.88
N PRO A 99 -15.50 8.13 -13.41
CA PRO A 99 -14.57 8.69 -12.44
C PRO A 99 -14.46 7.83 -11.17
N ALA A 100 -13.23 7.59 -10.72
CA ALA A 100 -12.91 6.95 -9.44
C ALA A 100 -12.48 8.00 -8.41
N LEU A 101 -12.13 7.56 -7.20
CA LEU A 101 -11.62 8.46 -6.17
C LEU A 101 -10.29 9.10 -6.61
N ALA A 102 -10.05 10.31 -6.11
CA ALA A 102 -8.78 10.98 -6.33
C ALA A 102 -7.62 10.11 -5.80
N PRO A 103 -6.51 10.00 -6.56
CA PRO A 103 -5.38 9.20 -6.13
C PRO A 103 -4.71 9.85 -4.92
N THR A 104 -4.24 9.05 -3.97
CA THR A 104 -3.45 9.55 -2.83
C THR A 104 -1.97 9.28 -3.05
N PHE A 105 -1.13 10.05 -2.37
CA PHE A 105 0.31 10.04 -2.54
C PHE A 105 0.99 10.00 -1.18
N ASP A 106 1.83 9.00 -0.94
CA ASP A 106 2.52 8.81 0.33
C ASP A 106 4.03 8.59 0.09
N PRO A 107 4.90 9.54 0.49
CA PRO A 107 6.34 9.34 0.42
C PRO A 107 6.82 8.21 1.33
N TYR A 108 7.88 7.51 0.93
CA TYR A 108 8.51 6.46 1.72
C TYR A 108 10.00 6.29 1.36
N GLY A 109 10.68 5.40 2.07
CA GLY A 109 12.11 5.15 1.91
C GLY A 109 12.98 6.21 2.59
N PRO A 110 14.31 6.00 2.60
CA PRO A 110 15.24 6.96 3.19
C PRO A 110 15.07 8.33 2.55
N ASN A 111 14.93 9.37 3.37
CA ASN A 111 14.76 10.76 2.93
C ASN A 111 13.59 10.99 1.96
N ASN A 112 12.52 10.18 2.02
CA ASN A 112 11.38 10.27 1.10
C ASN A 112 11.79 10.16 -0.38
N SER A 113 12.82 9.37 -0.66
CA SER A 113 13.36 9.13 -2.00
C SER A 113 12.41 8.40 -2.94
N LYS A 114 11.32 7.82 -2.43
CA LYS A 114 10.27 7.13 -3.19
C LYS A 114 8.89 7.58 -2.74
N ALA A 115 7.87 7.29 -3.56
CA ALA A 115 6.49 7.54 -3.17
C ALA A 115 5.55 6.46 -3.69
N VAL A 116 4.51 6.18 -2.92
CA VAL A 116 3.42 5.30 -3.32
C VAL A 116 2.27 6.14 -3.83
N LEU A 117 1.87 5.92 -5.08
CA LEU A 117 0.61 6.42 -5.62
C LEU A 117 -0.48 5.38 -5.42
N LYS A 118 -1.61 5.75 -4.82
CA LYS A 118 -2.72 4.83 -4.54
C LYS A 118 -3.93 5.19 -5.38
N LEU A 119 -4.31 4.30 -6.30
CA LEU A 119 -5.54 4.36 -7.07
C LEU A 119 -6.63 3.64 -6.27
N THR A 120 -7.48 4.41 -5.60
CA THR A 120 -8.53 3.89 -4.71
C THR A 120 -9.92 4.03 -5.32
N GLY A 121 -10.93 3.43 -4.68
CA GLY A 121 -12.31 3.52 -5.16
C GLY A 121 -12.53 2.72 -6.44
N LEU A 122 -11.83 1.59 -6.59
CA LEU A 122 -11.95 0.73 -7.77
C LEU A 122 -13.29 -0.01 -7.79
N ASN A 123 -13.78 -0.44 -6.61
CA ASN A 123 -15.03 -1.19 -6.45
C ASN A 123 -15.12 -2.42 -7.38
N LEU A 124 -13.97 -3.08 -7.60
CA LEU A 124 -13.84 -4.22 -8.49
C LEU A 124 -13.85 -5.52 -7.67
N THR A 125 -14.95 -6.24 -7.74
CA THR A 125 -15.10 -7.56 -7.12
C THR A 125 -14.51 -8.65 -8.01
N VAL A 126 -14.38 -9.88 -7.51
CA VAL A 126 -14.06 -11.04 -8.37
C VAL A 126 -14.97 -11.13 -9.60
N ALA A 127 -16.24 -10.76 -9.48
CA ALA A 127 -17.22 -10.83 -10.57
C ALA A 127 -17.09 -9.68 -11.58
N THR A 128 -16.58 -8.52 -11.15
CA THR A 128 -16.55 -7.30 -11.96
C THR A 128 -15.15 -6.86 -12.37
N ALA A 129 -14.11 -7.50 -11.85
CA ALA A 129 -12.71 -7.20 -12.17
C ALA A 129 -12.24 -7.84 -13.48
N GLU A 130 -12.92 -8.84 -14.02
CA GLU A 130 -12.52 -9.42 -15.32
C GLU A 130 -12.76 -8.39 -16.43
N GLY A 131 -11.69 -8.01 -17.13
CA GLY A 131 -11.74 -7.06 -18.25
C GLY A 131 -11.99 -5.60 -17.85
N ALA A 132 -12.02 -5.27 -16.56
CA ALA A 132 -12.23 -3.88 -16.15
C ALA A 132 -11.01 -3.01 -16.48
N VAL A 133 -11.25 -1.80 -16.98
CA VAL A 133 -10.21 -0.89 -17.46
C VAL A 133 -10.04 0.24 -16.46
N VAL A 134 -8.88 0.27 -15.80
CA VAL A 134 -8.48 1.34 -14.89
C VAL A 134 -7.59 2.30 -15.67
N CYS A 135 -8.01 3.56 -15.83
CA CYS A 135 -7.20 4.57 -16.48
C CYS A 135 -6.80 5.69 -15.53
N MET A 136 -5.61 6.23 -15.74
CA MET A 136 -5.10 7.41 -15.07
C MET A 136 -4.67 8.46 -16.08
N LYS A 137 -4.88 9.74 -15.75
CA LYS A 137 -4.49 10.88 -16.57
C LYS A 137 -3.22 11.52 -16.03
N LEU A 138 -2.15 11.45 -16.79
CA LEU A 138 -0.84 12.00 -16.45
C LEU A 138 -0.72 13.47 -16.86
N GLY A 139 0.14 14.21 -16.17
CA GLY A 139 0.40 15.62 -16.39
C GLY A 139 1.41 16.18 -15.40
N GLY A 140 1.55 17.51 -15.38
CA GLY A 140 2.48 18.19 -14.47
C GLY A 140 3.93 17.76 -14.69
N ALA A 141 4.66 17.54 -13.59
CA ALA A 141 6.08 17.20 -13.60
C ALA A 141 6.41 15.82 -14.21
N CYS A 142 5.42 14.92 -14.31
CA CYS A 142 5.61 13.57 -14.82
C CYS A 142 4.51 13.21 -15.84
N PRO A 143 4.63 13.71 -17.09
CA PRO A 143 3.60 13.54 -18.12
C PRO A 143 3.57 12.14 -18.74
N THR A 144 4.57 11.28 -18.45
CA THR A 144 4.72 9.95 -19.02
C THR A 144 4.93 8.90 -17.93
N MET A 145 4.69 7.61 -18.23
CA MET A 145 5.01 6.52 -17.29
C MET A 145 6.50 6.41 -17.01
N ASP A 146 7.32 6.72 -18.00
CA ASP A 146 8.77 6.74 -17.86
C ASP A 146 9.25 7.70 -16.77
N THR A 147 8.69 8.91 -16.75
CA THR A 147 9.00 9.92 -15.74
C THR A 147 8.27 9.68 -14.42
N LEU A 148 7.11 9.02 -14.46
CA LEU A 148 6.32 8.70 -13.27
C LEU A 148 6.99 7.63 -12.39
N CYS A 149 7.47 6.53 -12.97
CA CYS A 149 7.88 5.34 -12.24
C CYS A 149 9.35 5.37 -11.80
N THR A 150 9.65 4.73 -10.67
CA THR A 150 11.03 4.64 -10.13
C THR A 150 11.95 3.73 -10.96
N VAL A 151 11.39 2.75 -11.67
CA VAL A 151 12.17 1.78 -12.46
C VAL A 151 12.61 2.34 -13.82
N GLY A 152 11.89 3.34 -14.35
CA GLY A 152 12.14 3.94 -15.66
C GLY A 152 11.77 3.05 -16.85
N ASN A 153 11.99 3.54 -18.08
CA ASN A 153 11.67 2.90 -19.36
C ASN A 153 10.18 2.52 -19.51
N GLY A 154 9.28 3.26 -18.85
CA GLY A 154 7.85 2.95 -18.82
C GLY A 154 7.46 1.75 -17.96
N PHE A 155 8.37 1.18 -17.18
CA PHE A 155 8.03 0.11 -16.25
C PHE A 155 7.69 0.65 -14.87
N CYS A 156 6.64 0.11 -14.25
CA CYS A 156 6.19 0.48 -12.92
C CYS A 156 6.02 -0.76 -12.05
N GLN A 157 6.63 -0.76 -10.87
CA GLN A 157 6.31 -1.76 -9.86
C GLN A 157 4.91 -1.46 -9.30
N THR A 158 4.03 -2.46 -9.31
CA THR A 158 2.63 -2.29 -8.92
C THR A 158 2.17 -3.35 -7.94
N ALA A 159 1.37 -2.93 -6.96
CA ALA A 159 0.76 -3.81 -5.98
C ALA A 159 -0.76 -3.75 -6.10
N LEU A 160 -1.40 -4.91 -6.26
CA LEU A 160 -2.86 -5.04 -6.31
C LEU A 160 -3.37 -5.36 -4.90
N VAL A 161 -3.87 -4.37 -4.18
CA VAL A 161 -4.26 -4.54 -2.78
C VAL A 161 -5.71 -4.95 -2.69
N GLN A 162 -5.98 -6.03 -1.96
CA GLN A 162 -7.30 -6.64 -1.86
C GLN A 162 -8.03 -6.28 -0.55
N SER A 163 -9.37 -6.21 -0.58
CA SER A 163 -10.20 -6.09 0.63
C SER A 163 -10.33 -7.47 1.30
N GLY A 164 -10.11 -7.56 2.62
CA GLY A 164 -10.12 -8.83 3.36
C GLY A 164 -9.22 -8.79 4.60
N THR A 165 -8.84 -9.95 5.15
CA THR A 165 -7.86 -10.10 6.25
C THR A 165 -6.48 -9.59 5.83
N CYS A 166 -6.34 -8.27 5.84
CA CYS A 166 -5.19 -7.36 5.91
C CYS A 166 -3.77 -7.80 5.50
N ASN A 167 -3.55 -8.69 4.52
CA ASN A 167 -2.18 -9.02 4.10
C ASN A 167 -1.99 -9.31 2.60
N CYS A 168 -2.90 -8.97 1.68
CA CYS A 168 -2.76 -9.37 0.28
C CYS A 168 -2.39 -8.19 -0.63
N CYS A 169 -1.18 -8.24 -1.19
CA CYS A 169 -0.62 -7.17 -2.03
C CYS A 169 0.30 -7.74 -3.15
N PRO A 170 -0.15 -8.74 -3.93
CA PRO A 170 0.64 -9.29 -5.03
C PRO A 170 1.32 -8.19 -5.84
N VAL A 171 2.65 -8.29 -5.94
CA VAL A 171 3.46 -7.33 -6.66
C VAL A 171 3.76 -7.87 -8.03
N GLN A 172 3.62 -7.01 -9.04
CA GLN A 172 3.94 -7.32 -10.42
C GLN A 172 4.55 -6.08 -11.08
N MET A 173 5.29 -6.31 -12.15
CA MET A 173 5.75 -5.24 -13.01
C MET A 173 4.68 -4.94 -14.04
N LEU A 174 4.28 -3.68 -14.17
CA LEU A 174 3.57 -3.15 -15.32
C LEU A 174 4.59 -2.59 -16.31
N GLY A 175 4.34 -2.74 -17.60
CA GLY A 175 5.23 -2.24 -18.64
C GLY A 175 4.51 -1.99 -19.96
N PHE A 176 5.18 -1.21 -20.81
CA PHE A 176 4.81 -1.01 -22.20
C PHE A 176 5.66 -1.94 -23.06
N MET A 177 5.03 -2.92 -23.71
CA MET A 177 5.60 -3.47 -24.93
C MET A 177 5.13 -2.56 -26.05
N PRO A 178 6.05 -1.95 -26.85
CA PRO A 178 5.63 -1.25 -28.03
C PRO A 178 4.77 -2.19 -28.88
N PRO A 179 3.67 -1.70 -29.49
CA PRO A 179 2.96 -2.50 -30.46
C PRO A 179 3.99 -3.04 -31.46
N PRO A 180 3.89 -4.32 -31.89
CA PRO A 180 4.77 -4.81 -32.93
C PRO A 180 4.72 -3.78 -34.07
N PRO A 181 5.87 -3.34 -34.59
CA PRO A 181 5.89 -2.33 -35.65
C PRO A 181 4.90 -2.79 -36.71
N SER A 182 3.98 -1.90 -37.10
CA SER A 182 3.07 -2.18 -38.22
C SER A 182 3.91 -2.81 -39.33
N PRO A 183 3.48 -3.95 -39.93
CA PRO A 183 4.24 -4.53 -41.02
C PRO A 183 4.53 -3.40 -42.01
N LEU A 184 5.82 -3.18 -42.28
CA LEU A 184 6.26 -2.15 -43.21
C LEU A 184 5.37 -2.27 -44.45
N PRO A 185 4.81 -1.17 -44.99
CA PRO A 185 4.17 -1.23 -46.29
C PRO A 185 5.16 -1.94 -47.22
N PRO A 186 4.72 -2.92 -48.04
CA PRO A 186 5.61 -3.64 -48.93
C PRO A 186 6.43 -2.60 -49.68
N SER A 187 7.76 -2.73 -49.61
CA SER A 187 8.67 -1.80 -50.26
C SER A 187 8.21 -1.59 -51.70
N PRO A 188 8.15 -0.35 -52.21
CA PRO A 188 7.94 -0.16 -53.63
C PRO A 188 8.97 -1.02 -54.37
N PRO A 189 8.56 -1.74 -55.44
CA PRO A 189 9.49 -2.57 -56.18
C PRO A 189 10.72 -1.72 -56.55
N PRO A 190 11.94 -2.27 -56.42
CA PRO A 190 13.15 -1.53 -56.75
C PRO A 190 13.03 -1.00 -58.19
N PRO A 191 13.52 0.22 -58.48
CA PRO A 191 13.62 0.68 -59.86
C PRO A 191 14.43 -0.35 -60.65
N PRO A 192 14.06 -0.64 -61.92
CA PRO A 192 14.79 -1.61 -62.72
C PRO A 192 16.27 -1.21 -62.75
N PRO A 193 17.21 -2.17 -62.62
CA PRO A 193 18.62 -1.87 -62.65
C PRO A 193 18.98 -1.19 -63.97
N PRO A 194 19.90 -0.22 -63.98
CA PRO A 194 20.40 0.34 -65.22
C PRO A 194 20.98 -0.78 -66.08
N SER A 195 20.64 -0.77 -67.38
CA SER A 195 21.09 -1.78 -68.34
C SER A 195 22.60 -1.94 -68.28
N PRO A 196 23.14 -3.18 -68.21
CA PRO A 196 24.57 -3.40 -68.18
C PRO A 196 25.22 -2.89 -69.47
N PRO A 197 26.46 -2.35 -69.40
CA PRO A 197 27.22 -2.02 -70.60
C PRO A 197 27.46 -3.29 -71.43
N PRO A 198 27.57 -3.19 -72.77
CA PRO A 198 27.79 -4.35 -73.63
C PRO A 198 29.12 -5.04 -73.28
N PRO A 199 29.17 -6.39 -73.29
CA PRO A 199 30.38 -7.13 -72.97
C PRO A 199 31.47 -6.92 -74.05
N PRO A 200 32.76 -6.98 -73.66
CA PRO A 200 33.85 -6.94 -74.63
C PRO A 200 33.83 -8.17 -75.55
N PRO A 201 34.37 -8.06 -76.78
CA PRO A 201 34.38 -9.17 -77.73
C PRO A 201 35.20 -10.36 -77.21
N PRO A 202 34.75 -11.61 -77.42
CA PRO A 202 35.45 -12.79 -76.96
C PRO A 202 36.76 -13.05 -77.72
N SER A 203 37.79 -13.48 -77.00
CA SER A 203 39.04 -14.02 -77.55
C SER A 203 38.82 -15.38 -78.24
N PRO A 204 39.63 -15.75 -79.25
CA PRO A 204 39.42 -16.94 -80.06
C PRO A 204 39.61 -18.26 -79.29
N PRO A 205 38.84 -19.32 -79.64
CA PRO A 205 38.81 -20.58 -78.90
C PRO A 205 39.98 -21.53 -79.25
N PRO A 206 40.45 -22.36 -78.28
CA PRO A 206 41.37 -23.47 -78.52
C PRO A 206 40.69 -24.67 -79.22
N PRO A 207 41.47 -25.53 -79.90
CA PRO A 207 40.96 -26.50 -80.88
C PRO A 207 40.16 -27.67 -80.29
N SER A 208 39.16 -28.11 -81.05
CA SER A 208 38.11 -29.08 -80.70
C SER A 208 38.57 -30.55 -80.71
N PRO A 209 38.04 -31.41 -79.81
CA PRO A 209 38.11 -32.86 -79.94
C PRO A 209 37.06 -33.40 -80.94
N PRO A 210 37.28 -34.60 -81.54
CA PRO A 210 36.45 -35.12 -82.62
C PRO A 210 35.09 -35.71 -82.16
N PRO A 211 34.06 -35.71 -83.03
CA PRO A 211 32.68 -36.01 -82.66
C PRO A 211 32.28 -37.48 -82.80
N PRO A 212 31.36 -37.99 -81.95
CA PRO A 212 30.53 -39.16 -82.25
C PRO A 212 29.19 -38.77 -82.92
N SER A 213 28.71 -39.68 -83.78
CA SER A 213 27.61 -39.54 -84.75
C SER A 213 26.18 -39.49 -84.16
N PRO A 214 25.19 -38.94 -84.91
CA PRO A 214 23.82 -38.71 -84.44
C PRO A 214 22.82 -39.81 -84.86
N PRO A 215 21.70 -39.96 -84.13
CA PRO A 215 20.46 -40.44 -84.75
C PRO A 215 19.20 -39.64 -84.27
N PRO A 216 17.96 -39.96 -84.72
CA PRO A 216 17.27 -39.44 -85.93
C PRO A 216 15.99 -38.60 -85.62
N PRO A 217 15.31 -38.01 -86.63
CA PRO A 217 14.33 -36.93 -86.44
C PRO A 217 12.89 -37.35 -86.09
N SER A 218 12.19 -36.41 -85.44
CA SER A 218 10.81 -36.50 -84.92
C SER A 218 9.71 -36.56 -86.00
N PRO A 219 8.58 -37.24 -85.74
CA PRO A 219 7.39 -37.21 -86.60
C PRO A 219 6.42 -36.03 -86.31
N PRO A 220 5.57 -35.64 -87.29
CA PRO A 220 4.70 -34.45 -87.24
C PRO A 220 3.31 -34.70 -86.57
N PRO A 221 2.57 -33.62 -86.20
CA PRO A 221 1.35 -33.72 -85.39
C PRO A 221 0.08 -33.91 -86.25
N PRO A 222 -0.96 -34.63 -85.75
CA PRO A 222 -2.27 -34.65 -86.39
C PRO A 222 -3.29 -33.65 -85.80
N SER A 223 -4.20 -33.25 -86.68
CA SER A 223 -5.26 -32.23 -86.58
C SER A 223 -6.54 -32.68 -85.83
N PRO A 224 -7.53 -31.78 -85.57
CA PRO A 224 -8.56 -31.96 -84.53
C PRO A 224 -9.98 -32.31 -85.05
N ARG A 225 -10.76 -33.07 -84.25
CA ARG A 225 -12.25 -33.06 -84.06
C ARG A 225 -12.70 -34.33 -83.28
N PRO A 226 -13.98 -34.54 -82.88
CA PRO A 226 -15.18 -33.68 -82.69
C PRO A 226 -15.81 -33.88 -81.25
N PRO A 227 -16.99 -33.29 -80.88
CA PRO A 227 -17.43 -33.18 -79.48
C PRO A 227 -18.38 -34.28 -78.97
N SER A 228 -18.28 -34.53 -77.64
CA SER A 228 -19.20 -35.13 -76.64
C SER A 228 -19.73 -36.57 -76.81
N PRO A 229 -19.83 -37.32 -75.70
CA PRO A 229 -21.11 -37.41 -74.98
C PRO A 229 -21.01 -37.17 -73.45
N ALA A 230 -22.16 -36.83 -72.86
CA ALA A 230 -22.35 -36.49 -71.45
C ALA A 230 -22.00 -37.65 -70.48
N PRO A 231 -21.39 -37.37 -69.32
CA PRO A 231 -21.15 -38.38 -68.29
C PRO A 231 -22.43 -38.69 -67.49
N PRO A 232 -22.60 -39.95 -67.03
CA PRO A 232 -23.73 -40.35 -66.20
C PRO A 232 -23.59 -39.84 -64.76
N SER A 233 -24.74 -39.76 -64.08
CA SER A 233 -24.91 -39.26 -62.71
C SER A 233 -23.89 -39.84 -61.70
N PRO A 234 -23.31 -39.02 -60.80
CA PRO A 234 -22.37 -39.50 -59.81
C PRO A 234 -23.06 -40.37 -58.75
N LYS A 235 -22.43 -41.52 -58.47
CA LYS A 235 -22.73 -42.44 -57.38
C LYS A 235 -22.51 -41.74 -56.01
N PRO A 236 -23.28 -42.09 -54.95
CA PRO A 236 -23.13 -41.45 -53.64
C PRO A 236 -21.70 -41.60 -53.09
N PRO A 237 -21.15 -40.59 -52.39
CA PRO A 237 -19.84 -40.71 -51.80
C PRO A 237 -19.86 -41.71 -50.64
N SER A 238 -18.87 -42.60 -50.62
CA SER A 238 -18.54 -43.44 -49.46
C SER A 238 -18.26 -42.59 -48.23
N PRO A 239 -18.50 -43.12 -47.01
CA PRO A 239 -18.20 -42.42 -45.76
C PRO A 239 -16.74 -41.99 -45.69
N ALA A 240 -16.50 -40.79 -45.17
CA ALA A 240 -15.17 -40.25 -44.95
C ALA A 240 -14.31 -41.19 -44.07
N PRO A 241 -13.02 -41.35 -44.36
CA PRO A 241 -12.11 -42.10 -43.49
C PRO A 241 -12.00 -41.40 -42.13
N PRO A 242 -11.80 -42.17 -41.03
CA PRO A 242 -11.60 -41.58 -39.71
C PRO A 242 -10.36 -40.69 -39.71
N SER A 243 -10.49 -39.54 -39.05
CA SER A 243 -9.44 -38.53 -38.94
C SER A 243 -8.10 -39.14 -38.50
N PRO A 244 -6.97 -38.73 -39.11
CA PRO A 244 -5.67 -39.20 -38.66
C PRO A 244 -5.43 -38.79 -37.20
N ARG A 245 -4.91 -39.72 -36.43
CA ARG A 245 -4.53 -39.53 -35.03
C ARG A 245 -3.57 -38.33 -34.94
N PRO A 246 -3.70 -37.44 -33.93
CA PRO A 246 -2.77 -36.34 -33.75
C PRO A 246 -1.34 -36.86 -33.64
N PRO A 247 -0.34 -36.23 -34.28
CA PRO A 247 1.04 -36.61 -34.10
C PRO A 247 1.44 -36.42 -32.63
N SER A 248 2.18 -37.37 -32.09
CA SER A 248 2.76 -37.28 -30.76
C SER A 248 3.59 -36.00 -30.64
N PRO A 249 3.53 -35.28 -29.51
CA PRO A 249 4.34 -34.08 -29.30
C PRO A 249 5.84 -34.44 -29.40
N PRO A 250 6.67 -33.55 -29.97
CA PRO A 250 8.10 -33.76 -30.01
C PRO A 250 8.68 -33.84 -28.58
N PRO A 251 9.77 -34.62 -28.38
CA PRO A 251 10.44 -34.69 -27.09
C PRO A 251 10.89 -33.29 -26.64
N PRO A 252 10.86 -33.01 -25.32
CA PRO A 252 11.31 -31.73 -24.79
C PRO A 252 12.78 -31.49 -25.17
N SER A 253 13.07 -30.27 -25.62
CA SER A 253 14.44 -29.85 -25.91
C SER A 253 15.33 -30.02 -24.67
N PRO A 254 16.60 -30.41 -24.85
CA PRO A 254 17.53 -30.53 -23.73
C PRO A 254 17.67 -29.17 -23.02
N PRO A 255 17.87 -29.18 -21.69
CA PRO A 255 18.04 -27.94 -20.93
C PRO A 255 19.27 -27.18 -21.45
N PRO A 256 19.22 -25.84 -21.50
CA PRO A 256 20.37 -25.04 -21.90
C PRO A 256 21.54 -25.29 -20.94
N PRO A 257 22.79 -25.26 -21.44
CA PRO A 257 23.96 -25.40 -20.60
C PRO A 257 24.00 -24.30 -19.54
N SER A 258 24.39 -24.68 -18.32
CA SER A 258 24.52 -23.76 -17.20
C SER A 258 25.42 -22.57 -17.57
N PRO A 259 25.02 -21.33 -17.22
CA PRO A 259 25.85 -20.17 -17.49
C PRO A 259 27.21 -20.30 -16.76
N PRO A 260 28.32 -19.80 -17.36
CA PRO A 260 29.61 -19.79 -16.69
C PRO A 260 29.53 -18.97 -15.40
N PRO A 261 30.33 -19.33 -14.37
CA PRO A 261 30.35 -18.58 -13.12
C PRO A 261 30.75 -17.12 -13.39
N PRO A 262 30.12 -16.15 -12.69
CA PRO A 262 30.46 -14.75 -12.84
C PRO A 262 31.92 -14.51 -12.44
N SER A 263 32.62 -13.67 -13.22
CA SER A 263 33.97 -13.24 -12.91
C SER A 263 34.05 -12.62 -11.51
N PRO A 264 35.14 -12.85 -10.76
CA PRO A 264 35.31 -12.28 -9.43
C PRO A 264 35.24 -10.74 -9.51
N PRO A 265 34.62 -10.08 -8.52
CA PRO A 265 34.55 -8.62 -8.49
C PRO A 265 35.96 -8.02 -8.44
N PRO A 266 36.17 -6.83 -9.05
CA PRO A 266 37.44 -6.13 -8.94
C PRO A 266 37.76 -5.83 -7.46
N PRO A 267 39.05 -5.83 -7.08
CA PRO A 267 39.46 -5.49 -5.72
C PRO A 267 38.96 -4.09 -5.35
N SER A 268 38.42 -3.98 -4.14
CA SER A 268 37.90 -2.71 -3.61
C SER A 268 38.99 -1.64 -3.62
N PRO A 269 38.67 -0.38 -4.00
CA PRO A 269 39.63 0.70 -3.91
C PRO A 269 40.07 0.89 -2.44
N PRO A 270 41.33 1.29 -2.21
CA PRO A 270 41.81 1.55 -0.85
C PRO A 270 40.98 2.68 -0.22
N PRO A 271 40.74 2.63 1.11
CA PRO A 271 39.99 3.66 1.80
C PRO A 271 40.68 5.03 1.64
N PRO A 272 39.91 6.13 1.54
CA PRO A 272 40.49 7.46 1.52
C PRO A 272 41.25 7.72 2.82
N SER A 273 42.44 8.32 2.71
CA SER A 273 43.23 8.76 3.85
C SER A 273 42.38 9.65 4.78
N PRO A 274 42.50 9.48 6.11
CA PRO A 274 41.73 10.29 7.05
C PRO A 274 42.09 11.78 6.89
N PRO A 275 41.11 12.69 7.06
CA PRO A 275 41.38 14.12 7.04
C PRO A 275 42.36 14.50 8.17
N PRO A 276 43.23 15.51 7.95
CA PRO A 276 44.13 15.97 8.99
C PRO A 276 43.34 16.48 10.21
N PRO A 277 43.91 16.36 11.43
CA PRO A 277 43.25 16.84 12.64
C PRO A 277 42.96 18.34 12.55
N SER A 278 41.76 18.74 12.98
CA SER A 278 41.42 20.15 13.10
C SER A 278 42.37 20.86 14.06
N PRO A 279 42.77 22.12 13.78
CA PRO A 279 43.65 22.87 14.67
C PRO A 279 42.99 23.10 16.04
N PRO A 280 43.79 23.13 17.12
CA PRO A 280 43.27 23.34 18.47
C PRO A 280 42.61 24.73 18.59
N PRO A 281 41.53 24.85 19.38
CA PRO A 281 40.88 26.14 19.61
C PRO A 281 41.82 27.13 20.32
N PRO A 282 41.71 28.44 20.05
CA PRO A 282 42.54 29.45 20.67
C PRO A 282 42.25 29.56 22.18
N SER A 283 43.32 29.73 22.95
CA SER A 283 43.28 29.86 24.42
C SER A 283 42.44 31.05 24.88
N PRO A 284 41.68 30.92 25.98
CA PRO A 284 40.89 32.02 26.52
C PRO A 284 41.79 33.14 27.09
N PRO A 285 41.35 34.41 27.04
CA PRO A 285 42.11 35.54 27.58
C PRO A 285 42.19 35.50 29.11
N PRO A 286 43.27 36.05 29.71
CA PRO A 286 43.49 36.04 31.15
C PRO A 286 42.49 36.96 31.88
N PRO A 287 42.08 36.60 33.12
CA PRO A 287 41.15 37.40 33.90
C PRO A 287 41.80 38.67 34.46
N SER A 288 41.04 39.77 34.48
CA SER A 288 41.43 41.08 35.00
C SER A 288 41.66 41.09 36.53
N PRO A 289 42.56 41.95 37.05
CA PRO A 289 42.88 41.99 38.48
C PRO A 289 41.77 42.64 39.32
N ARG A 290 41.60 42.09 40.54
CA ARG A 290 40.57 42.46 41.52
C ARG A 290 41.00 43.69 42.35
N PRO A 291 40.09 44.61 42.73
CA PRO A 291 40.41 45.78 43.55
C PRO A 291 40.60 45.42 45.05
N PRO A 292 41.32 46.25 45.85
CA PRO A 292 41.67 45.92 47.23
C PRO A 292 40.75 46.53 48.31
N SER A 293 40.76 45.85 49.47
CA SER A 293 40.45 46.31 50.86
C SER A 293 38.96 46.45 51.27
N PRO A 294 38.58 46.43 52.58
CA PRO A 294 39.40 46.50 53.81
C PRO A 294 39.09 45.47 54.95
N THR A 295 39.97 45.47 55.96
CA THR A 295 39.95 44.86 57.33
C THR A 295 38.74 45.31 58.19
N PRO A 296 38.27 44.62 59.29
CA PRO A 296 39.02 44.22 60.52
C PRO A 296 38.42 42.97 61.27
N PRO A 297 38.54 42.73 62.62
CA PRO A 297 39.70 42.59 63.52
C PRO A 297 39.85 41.15 64.15
N SER A 298 40.94 40.96 64.92
CA SER A 298 41.41 39.77 65.69
C SER A 298 40.54 39.39 66.93
N PRO A 299 40.95 38.45 67.83
CA PRO A 299 40.99 36.97 67.68
C PRO A 299 40.44 36.18 68.90
N LYS A 300 40.04 34.89 68.75
CA LYS A 300 40.08 33.83 69.82
C LYS A 300 39.56 32.47 69.30
N PRO A 301 39.77 31.33 69.99
CA PRO A 301 40.96 30.67 70.57
C PRO A 301 41.36 29.39 69.78
N PRO A 302 42.49 28.71 70.10
CA PRO A 302 42.95 27.54 69.35
C PRO A 302 42.45 26.21 69.95
N SER A 303 42.06 25.25 69.09
CA SER A 303 42.19 23.78 69.26
C SER A 303 41.47 23.04 68.14
N PRO A 304 41.77 21.74 67.88
CA PRO A 304 43.02 20.99 68.04
C PRO A 304 43.47 20.34 66.70
N ALA A 305 44.63 19.68 66.71
CA ALA A 305 45.26 19.05 65.56
C ALA A 305 44.37 17.99 64.86
N PRO A 306 44.41 17.90 63.50
CA PRO A 306 43.74 16.82 62.78
C PRO A 306 44.47 15.48 62.95
N PRO A 307 43.75 14.35 63.06
CA PRO A 307 44.37 13.03 63.13
C PRO A 307 44.88 12.59 61.75
N SER A 308 45.92 11.76 61.79
CA SER A 308 46.66 11.19 60.67
C SER A 308 45.80 10.47 59.61
N PRO A 309 46.25 10.40 58.35
CA PRO A 309 45.49 9.81 57.26
C PRO A 309 45.31 8.28 57.41
N ARG A 310 44.13 7.81 57.01
CA ARG A 310 43.68 6.42 57.01
C ARG A 310 44.41 5.60 55.92
N PRO A 311 44.77 4.32 56.17
CA PRO A 311 45.40 3.49 55.16
C PRO A 311 44.43 3.09 54.03
N PRO A 312 44.95 2.77 52.82
CA PRO A 312 44.14 2.42 51.66
C PRO A 312 43.42 1.08 51.84
N SER A 313 42.17 1.02 51.38
CA SER A 313 41.33 -0.19 51.43
C SER A 313 41.79 -1.27 50.45
N PRO A 314 41.64 -2.57 50.78
CA PRO A 314 41.97 -3.67 49.89
C PRO A 314 40.99 -3.79 48.71
N ALA A 315 41.50 -4.35 47.61
CA ALA A 315 40.79 -4.55 46.35
C ALA A 315 39.55 -5.48 46.49
N PRO A 316 38.48 -5.26 45.70
CA PRO A 316 37.25 -6.04 45.78
C PRO A 316 37.45 -7.48 45.25
N PRO A 317 36.74 -8.48 45.82
CA PRO A 317 36.81 -9.86 45.35
C PRO A 317 36.00 -10.07 44.07
N SER A 318 36.45 -11.02 43.25
CA SER A 318 35.84 -11.44 41.98
C SER A 318 34.37 -11.87 42.13
N PRO A 319 33.52 -11.60 41.12
CA PRO A 319 32.09 -11.92 41.18
C PRO A 319 31.84 -13.44 41.16
N LYS A 320 30.90 -13.88 42.01
CA LYS A 320 30.46 -15.27 42.17
C LYS A 320 29.66 -15.74 40.94
N PRO A 321 29.75 -17.01 40.53
CA PRO A 321 28.97 -17.55 39.41
C PRO A 321 27.45 -17.41 39.64
N PRO A 322 26.63 -17.24 38.56
CA PRO A 322 25.18 -17.18 38.68
C PRO A 322 24.60 -18.50 39.19
N SER A 323 23.60 -18.41 40.07
CA SER A 323 22.83 -19.57 40.53
C SER A 323 21.90 -20.08 39.41
N PRO A 324 21.57 -21.39 39.38
CA PRO A 324 20.65 -21.94 38.40
C PRO A 324 19.23 -21.34 38.55
N PRO A 325 18.45 -21.26 37.45
CA PRO A 325 17.10 -20.73 37.51
C PRO A 325 16.17 -21.63 38.35
N PRO A 326 15.16 -21.04 39.04
CA PRO A 326 14.18 -21.81 39.79
C PRO A 326 13.33 -22.69 38.86
N PRO A 327 12.83 -23.84 39.34
CA PRO A 327 11.94 -24.69 38.55
C PRO A 327 10.61 -23.98 38.26
N SER A 328 10.07 -24.24 37.07
CA SER A 328 8.79 -23.67 36.60
C SER A 328 7.64 -23.95 37.58
N PRO A 329 6.72 -22.99 37.81
CA PRO A 329 5.56 -23.22 38.65
C PRO A 329 4.64 -24.29 38.03
N PRO A 330 3.92 -25.07 38.86
CA PRO A 330 2.95 -26.04 38.38
C PRO A 330 1.80 -25.33 37.63
N PRO A 331 1.15 -26.03 36.67
CA PRO A 331 0.03 -25.46 35.93
C PRO A 331 -1.14 -25.12 36.88
N PRO A 332 -1.87 -24.02 36.62
CA PRO A 332 -3.03 -23.65 37.43
C PRO A 332 -4.13 -24.71 37.30
N SER A 333 -4.78 -25.01 38.43
CA SER A 333 -5.92 -25.92 38.48
C SER A 333 -7.07 -25.42 37.58
N PRO A 334 -7.83 -26.34 36.94
CA PRO A 334 -8.96 -25.95 36.10
C PRO A 334 -10.01 -25.18 36.91
N PRO A 335 -10.66 -24.17 36.30
CA PRO A 335 -11.71 -23.41 36.99
C PRO A 335 -12.91 -24.32 37.30
N PRO A 336 -13.66 -24.03 38.39
CA PRO A 336 -14.87 -24.76 38.72
C PRO A 336 -15.92 -24.63 37.60
N PRO A 337 -16.77 -25.65 37.39
CA PRO A 337 -17.82 -25.60 36.37
C PRO A 337 -18.78 -24.44 36.65
N SER A 338 -19.14 -23.72 35.59
CA SER A 338 -20.06 -22.58 35.65
C SER A 338 -21.43 -23.01 36.18
N PRO A 339 -22.10 -22.18 37.01
CA PRO A 339 -23.45 -22.47 37.46
C PRO A 339 -24.43 -22.52 36.27
N PRO A 340 -25.50 -23.34 36.35
CA PRO A 340 -26.51 -23.40 35.30
C PRO A 340 -27.22 -22.05 35.12
N PRO A 341 -27.60 -21.69 33.89
CA PRO A 341 -28.28 -20.43 33.63
C PRO A 341 -29.65 -20.37 34.33
N PRO A 342 -30.07 -19.20 34.82
CA PRO A 342 -31.39 -19.02 35.42
C PRO A 342 -32.50 -19.21 34.37
N SER A 343 -33.61 -19.80 34.81
CA SER A 343 -34.79 -20.04 33.98
C SER A 343 -35.36 -18.74 33.40
N PRO A 344 -35.87 -18.75 32.16
CA PRO A 344 -36.45 -17.57 31.54
C PRO A 344 -37.72 -17.12 32.29
N PRO A 345 -37.98 -15.80 32.39
CA PRO A 345 -39.20 -15.29 32.97
C PRO A 345 -40.42 -15.64 32.10
N PRO A 346 -41.62 -15.76 32.70
CA PRO A 346 -42.85 -16.03 31.97
C PRO A 346 -43.20 -14.90 30.99
N PRO A 347 -43.86 -15.20 29.85
CA PRO A 347 -44.23 -14.20 28.87
C PRO A 347 -45.31 -13.25 29.42
N SER A 348 -45.10 -11.94 29.22
CA SER A 348 -46.09 -10.90 29.49
C SER A 348 -47.34 -11.04 28.61
N PRO A 349 -48.53 -10.66 29.10
CA PRO A 349 -49.78 -10.76 28.36
C PRO A 349 -49.82 -9.85 27.12
N ALA A 350 -50.54 -10.33 26.10
CA ALA A 350 -50.66 -9.72 24.78
C ALA A 350 -51.38 -8.35 24.82
N PRO A 351 -50.96 -7.36 23.99
CA PRO A 351 -51.64 -6.09 23.85
C PRO A 351 -52.98 -6.23 23.09
N PRO A 352 -53.97 -5.33 23.33
CA PRO A 352 -55.27 -5.39 22.69
C PRO A 352 -55.22 -5.01 21.20
N SER A 353 -56.08 -5.68 20.41
CA SER A 353 -56.21 -5.57 18.96
C SER A 353 -56.46 -4.14 18.45
N PRO A 354 -55.75 -3.68 17.40
CA PRO A 354 -56.07 -2.44 16.72
C PRO A 354 -57.28 -2.57 15.78
N GLN A 355 -58.02 -1.47 15.67
CA GLN A 355 -59.26 -1.28 14.91
C GLN A 355 -59.00 -1.29 13.37
N PRO A 356 -59.96 -1.72 12.52
CA PRO A 356 -59.72 -1.91 11.09
C PRO A 356 -59.57 -0.58 10.32
N PRO A 357 -58.61 -0.47 9.36
CA PRO A 357 -58.52 0.68 8.46
C PRO A 357 -59.43 0.56 7.22
N ALA A 358 -59.76 1.73 6.66
CA ALA A 358 -60.61 1.96 5.48
C ALA A 358 -60.08 1.32 4.17
N PRO A 359 -60.95 1.07 3.15
CA PRO A 359 -60.59 0.28 1.97
C PRO A 359 -59.62 1.00 1.02
N PRO A 360 -58.67 0.29 0.39
CA PRO A 360 -57.69 0.87 -0.53
C PRO A 360 -58.19 0.97 -1.99
N SER A 361 -57.63 1.97 -2.69
CA SER A 361 -57.72 2.23 -4.14
C SER A 361 -56.98 1.14 -4.95
N PRO A 362 -57.41 0.78 -6.19
CA PRO A 362 -56.88 -0.39 -6.89
C PRO A 362 -55.45 -0.23 -7.44
N GLU A 363 -54.62 -1.23 -7.18
CA GLU A 363 -53.23 -1.40 -7.63
C GLU A 363 -53.16 -2.28 -8.92
N PRO A 364 -52.20 -2.04 -9.85
CA PRO A 364 -52.04 -2.81 -11.10
C PRO A 364 -51.51 -4.26 -10.91
N PRO A 365 -51.68 -5.16 -11.89
CA PRO A 365 -51.58 -6.61 -11.71
C PRO A 365 -50.14 -7.13 -11.51
N MET A 366 -50.03 -8.10 -10.59
CA MET A 366 -48.81 -8.82 -10.22
C MET A 366 -48.36 -9.85 -11.28
N LEU A 367 -47.05 -9.95 -11.49
CA LEU A 367 -46.39 -11.06 -12.19
C LEU A 367 -45.99 -12.18 -11.20
N PRO A 368 -45.87 -13.45 -11.64
CA PRO A 368 -45.79 -14.61 -10.75
C PRO A 368 -44.47 -14.73 -9.99
N LEU A 369 -44.59 -15.23 -8.75
CA LEU A 369 -43.57 -15.40 -7.74
C LEU A 369 -42.49 -16.41 -8.16
N THR A 370 -41.23 -15.98 -8.13
CA THR A 370 -40.06 -16.87 -8.15
C THR A 370 -39.75 -17.39 -6.74
N PRO A 371 -39.12 -18.58 -6.60
CA PRO A 371 -38.89 -19.20 -5.29
C PRO A 371 -37.97 -18.36 -4.40
N ALA A 372 -38.32 -18.26 -3.12
CA ALA A 372 -37.60 -17.46 -2.13
C ALA A 372 -36.14 -17.92 -1.95
N ILE A 373 -35.20 -17.17 -2.55
CA ILE A 373 -33.80 -17.18 -2.16
C ILE A 373 -33.73 -16.66 -0.72
N ARG A 374 -33.29 -17.49 0.22
CA ARG A 374 -32.96 -17.05 1.59
C ARG A 374 -31.93 -15.93 1.46
N ARG A 375 -32.36 -14.69 1.69
CA ARG A 375 -31.45 -13.54 1.75
C ARG A 375 -30.46 -13.80 2.89
N PRO A 376 -29.14 -13.70 2.65
CA PRO A 376 -28.17 -13.61 3.73
C PRO A 376 -28.62 -12.51 4.70
N PRO A 377 -28.39 -12.66 6.02
CA PRO A 377 -28.68 -11.58 6.96
C PRO A 377 -28.00 -10.30 6.46
N PRO A 378 -28.69 -9.14 6.53
CA PRO A 378 -28.11 -7.88 6.08
C PRO A 378 -26.75 -7.69 6.76
N PRO A 379 -25.70 -7.26 6.02
CA PRO A 379 -24.39 -7.02 6.63
C PRO A 379 -24.59 -6.09 7.81
N VAL A 380 -24.15 -6.53 9.00
CA VAL A 380 -24.21 -5.74 10.22
C VAL A 380 -23.63 -4.35 9.91
N PRO A 381 -24.38 -3.27 10.19
CA PRO A 381 -23.88 -1.93 9.89
C PRO A 381 -22.66 -1.70 10.78
N VAL A 382 -21.48 -1.67 10.17
CA VAL A 382 -20.26 -1.25 10.85
C VAL A 382 -20.50 0.16 11.38
N SER A 383 -20.63 0.30 12.69
CA SER A 383 -20.74 1.60 13.36
C SER A 383 -19.36 2.24 13.43
N PHE A 384 -19.31 3.57 13.46
CA PHE A 384 -18.06 4.31 13.61
C PHE A 384 -17.31 3.88 14.89
N PRO A 385 -15.96 3.74 14.86
CA PRO A 385 -15.08 3.84 13.69
C PRO A 385 -15.26 2.63 12.76
N PHE A 386 -15.12 2.84 11.46
CA PHE A 386 -15.42 1.82 10.44
C PHE A 386 -14.29 0.78 10.28
N CYS A 387 -13.87 0.22 11.40
CA CYS A 387 -12.92 -0.88 11.52
C CYS A 387 -13.27 -1.76 12.74
N GLU A 388 -12.69 -2.96 12.76
CA GLU A 388 -12.76 -3.86 13.91
C GLU A 388 -11.64 -3.52 14.90
N CYS A 389 -12.03 -3.16 16.12
CA CYS A 389 -11.15 -2.80 17.21
C CYS A 389 -11.98 -2.70 18.50
N ASN A 390 -11.33 -2.74 19.66
CA ASN A 390 -11.99 -2.63 20.95
C ASN A 390 -12.40 -1.17 21.21
N ARG A 391 -13.72 -0.94 21.25
CA ARG A 391 -14.34 0.40 21.35
C ARG A 391 -14.69 0.82 22.77
N THR A 392 -14.30 0.04 23.77
CA THR A 392 -14.61 0.34 25.17
C THR A 392 -13.90 1.63 25.58
N VAL A 393 -14.69 2.60 26.04
CA VAL A 393 -14.20 3.90 26.53
C VAL A 393 -13.22 3.65 27.68
N GLY A 394 -12.10 4.39 27.69
CA GLY A 394 -11.08 4.29 28.72
C GLY A 394 -10.08 3.13 28.56
N ASN A 395 -10.08 2.40 27.43
CA ASN A 395 -9.04 1.41 27.13
C ASN A 395 -7.74 2.01 26.59
N VAL A 396 -7.76 3.29 26.20
CA VAL A 396 -6.55 4.08 25.89
C VAL A 396 -6.51 5.25 26.86
N PRO A 397 -5.31 5.75 27.24
CA PRO A 397 -5.18 6.77 28.28
C PRO A 397 -5.38 8.19 27.72
N PHE A 398 -6.20 8.37 26.70
CA PHE A 398 -6.38 9.64 26.00
C PHE A 398 -7.85 9.97 25.85
N THR A 399 -8.20 11.23 26.07
CA THR A 399 -9.56 11.74 25.88
C THR A 399 -9.55 13.23 25.55
N PHE A 400 -10.65 13.72 24.98
CA PHE A 400 -10.88 15.16 24.80
C PHE A 400 -11.83 15.72 25.85
N ASP A 401 -11.71 17.03 26.07
CA ASP A 401 -12.77 17.79 26.72
C ASP A 401 -14.12 17.61 26.03
N PRO A 402 -15.22 17.56 26.80
CA PRO A 402 -16.56 17.37 26.26
C PRO A 402 -17.10 18.61 25.53
N THR A 403 -16.43 19.77 25.67
CA THR A 403 -16.86 21.02 25.05
C THR A 403 -15.68 21.73 24.37
N PRO A 404 -15.72 21.89 23.04
CA PRO A 404 -14.67 22.63 22.33
C PRO A 404 -14.76 24.13 22.58
N VAL A 405 -13.61 24.78 22.68
CA VAL A 405 -13.47 26.23 22.68
C VAL A 405 -13.51 26.74 21.24
N VAL A 406 -14.30 27.78 20.98
CA VAL A 406 -14.39 28.39 19.64
C VAL A 406 -13.55 29.66 19.61
N LYS A 407 -12.55 29.68 18.73
CA LYS A 407 -11.68 30.83 18.48
C LYS A 407 -11.94 31.41 17.09
N LYS A 408 -11.60 32.69 16.90
CA LYS A 408 -11.50 33.29 15.57
C LYS A 408 -10.18 32.84 14.92
N ALA A 409 -10.22 32.55 13.62
CA ALA A 409 -8.99 32.31 12.87
C ALA A 409 -8.11 33.56 12.85
N ALA A 410 -6.78 33.37 12.76
CA ALA A 410 -5.82 34.48 12.72
C ALA A 410 -6.04 35.42 11.51
N SER A 411 -6.63 34.90 10.42
CA SER A 411 -7.05 35.70 9.28
C SER A 411 -8.38 35.22 8.71
N GLY A 412 -9.24 36.17 8.35
CA GLY A 412 -10.51 35.91 7.69
C GLY A 412 -11.65 35.49 8.63
N PRO A 413 -12.80 35.11 8.05
CA PRO A 413 -14.04 34.86 8.80
C PRO A 413 -14.14 33.45 9.40
N ASN A 414 -13.10 32.62 9.26
CA ASN A 414 -13.13 31.22 9.66
C ASN A 414 -13.18 31.07 11.18
N LYS A 415 -13.80 29.98 11.63
CA LYS A 415 -13.85 29.60 13.04
C LYS A 415 -12.93 28.42 13.28
N VAL A 416 -12.23 28.46 14.40
CA VAL A 416 -11.30 27.43 14.85
C VAL A 416 -11.90 26.77 16.09
N TYR A 417 -12.16 25.47 16.01
CA TYR A 417 -12.77 24.71 17.10
C TYR A 417 -11.70 23.87 17.77
N CYS A 418 -11.36 24.20 19.01
CA CYS A 418 -10.25 23.61 19.75
C CYS A 418 -10.77 22.71 20.87
N LEU A 419 -10.28 21.47 20.90
CA LEU A 419 -10.49 20.49 21.95
C LEU A 419 -9.18 20.33 22.70
N THR A 420 -9.24 20.18 24.02
CA THR A 420 -8.04 19.86 24.79
C THR A 420 -7.92 18.35 24.96
N LEU A 421 -6.80 17.80 24.49
CA LEU A 421 -6.42 16.41 24.67
C LEU A 421 -5.74 16.26 26.04
N TYR A 422 -6.31 15.41 26.88
CA TYR A 422 -5.74 15.04 28.18
C TYR A 422 -5.45 13.56 28.25
N THR A 423 -4.69 13.18 29.26
CA THR A 423 -4.51 11.80 29.67
C THR A 423 -5.33 11.47 30.90
N THR A 424 -5.89 10.27 30.91
CA THR A 424 -6.63 9.71 32.05
C THR A 424 -6.16 8.29 32.30
N ASP A 425 -6.32 7.82 33.53
CA ASP A 425 -6.08 6.41 33.83
C ASP A 425 -7.04 5.53 33.02
N CYS A 426 -6.52 4.40 32.54
CA CYS A 426 -7.34 3.44 31.85
C CYS A 426 -8.26 2.72 32.83
N VAL A 427 -9.45 2.36 32.38
CA VAL A 427 -10.43 1.60 33.18
C VAL A 427 -9.82 0.27 33.63
N ASP A 428 -9.03 -0.36 32.75
CA ASP A 428 -8.22 -1.52 33.07
C ASP A 428 -6.74 -1.21 32.75
N PRO A 429 -5.91 -0.96 33.78
CA PRO A 429 -4.48 -0.71 33.61
C PRO A 429 -3.71 -1.89 32.99
N SER A 430 -4.24 -3.12 33.09
CA SER A 430 -3.62 -4.31 32.50
C SER A 430 -3.90 -4.45 31.00
N ASN A 431 -4.83 -3.64 30.47
CA ASN A 431 -5.13 -3.63 29.05
C ASN A 431 -3.88 -3.22 28.25
N LYS A 432 -3.50 -4.03 27.27
CA LYS A 432 -2.32 -3.79 26.42
C LYS A 432 -2.32 -2.43 25.71
N CYS A 433 -3.48 -1.80 25.54
CA CYS A 433 -3.63 -0.50 24.90
C CYS A 433 -3.38 0.67 25.86
N CYS A 434 -3.38 0.42 27.17
CA CYS A 434 -3.20 1.46 28.17
C CYS A 434 -1.80 2.09 28.13
N ALA A 435 -0.78 1.28 27.88
CA ALA A 435 0.60 1.74 27.76
C ALA A 435 0.97 2.18 26.32
N GLN A 436 0.04 2.12 25.37
CA GLN A 436 0.33 2.42 23.97
C GLN A 436 0.24 3.90 23.65
N ARG A 437 0.91 4.29 22.56
CA ARG A 437 0.89 5.64 22.02
C ARG A 437 -0.41 5.92 21.28
N LEU A 438 -0.82 7.18 21.28
CA LEU A 438 -1.89 7.68 20.42
C LEU A 438 -1.39 7.73 18.97
N SER A 439 -1.90 6.83 18.14
CA SER A 439 -1.53 6.71 16.73
C SER A 439 -2.17 7.78 15.87
N LYS A 440 -3.49 7.93 16.03
CA LYS A 440 -4.34 8.85 15.28
C LYS A 440 -5.62 9.13 16.05
N VAL A 441 -6.30 10.20 15.64
CA VAL A 441 -7.66 10.49 16.06
C VAL A 441 -8.55 10.59 14.83
N GLU A 442 -9.73 10.01 14.90
CA GLU A 442 -10.75 10.06 13.85
C GLU A 442 -12.03 10.72 14.38
N TRP A 443 -12.73 11.42 13.50
CA TRP A 443 -14.04 12.01 13.75
C TRP A 443 -15.02 11.48 12.73
N TRP A 444 -16.23 11.20 13.19
CA TRP A 444 -17.33 10.89 12.29
C TRP A 444 -17.98 12.18 11.79
N SER A 445 -17.59 12.57 10.58
CA SER A 445 -18.08 13.76 9.89
C SER A 445 -18.93 13.38 8.67
N LYS A 446 -19.52 14.38 8.02
CA LYS A 446 -20.23 14.16 6.75
C LYS A 446 -19.23 14.23 5.61
N ASP A 447 -19.33 13.29 4.67
CA ASP A 447 -18.42 13.22 3.53
C ASP A 447 -18.44 14.50 2.66
N ALA A 448 -19.61 15.15 2.56
CA ALA A 448 -19.78 16.43 1.87
C ALA A 448 -18.99 17.60 2.50
N CYS A 449 -18.49 17.45 3.73
CA CYS A 449 -17.74 18.48 4.44
C CYS A 449 -16.23 18.45 4.17
N ARG A 450 -15.74 17.60 3.26
CA ARG A 450 -14.29 17.48 2.93
C ARG A 450 -13.61 18.82 2.67
N SER A 451 -14.22 19.64 1.82
CA SER A 451 -13.72 20.97 1.44
C SER A 451 -13.93 22.04 2.52
N SER A 452 -14.65 21.71 3.61
CA SER A 452 -14.93 22.64 4.70
C SER A 452 -13.78 22.75 5.69
N VAL A 453 -12.92 21.73 5.78
CA VAL A 453 -11.73 21.77 6.65
C VAL A 453 -10.62 22.54 5.97
N LYS A 454 -10.26 23.70 6.52
CA LYS A 454 -9.18 24.56 6.02
C LYS A 454 -7.81 24.03 6.47
N ALA A 455 -7.69 23.76 7.77
CA ALA A 455 -6.46 23.34 8.42
C ALA A 455 -6.78 22.69 9.77
N VAL A 456 -5.78 21.99 10.30
CA VAL A 456 -5.80 21.42 11.65
C VAL A 456 -4.52 21.82 12.36
N TYR A 457 -4.63 22.06 13.67
CA TYR A 457 -3.51 22.48 14.49
C TYR A 457 -3.38 21.60 15.73
N LEU A 458 -2.14 21.31 16.11
CA LEU A 458 -1.77 20.72 17.40
C LEU A 458 -0.86 21.73 18.10
N ASP A 459 -1.31 22.27 19.24
CA ASP A 459 -0.67 23.37 19.98
C ASP A 459 -0.33 24.57 19.08
N GLY A 460 -1.27 24.94 18.21
CA GLY A 460 -1.09 26.05 17.25
C GLY A 460 -0.20 25.73 16.05
N VAL A 461 0.46 24.56 16.01
CA VAL A 461 1.26 24.12 14.87
C VAL A 461 0.37 23.38 13.87
N LYS A 462 0.40 23.77 12.60
CA LYS A 462 -0.40 23.10 11.57
C LYS A 462 0.08 21.65 11.36
N VAL A 463 -0.84 20.69 11.44
CA VAL A 463 -0.57 19.26 11.25
C VAL A 463 -1.29 18.70 10.02
N ASP A 464 -0.87 17.51 9.58
CA ASP A 464 -1.53 16.82 8.47
C ASP A 464 -2.96 16.43 8.82
N GLN A 465 -3.83 16.43 7.83
CA GLN A 465 -5.21 15.99 7.96
C GLN A 465 -5.60 15.12 6.78
N GLN A 466 -6.36 14.06 7.04
CA GLN A 466 -6.75 13.09 6.03
C GLN A 466 -8.23 12.77 6.10
N TRP A 467 -8.73 12.20 5.01
CA TRP A 467 -10.09 11.67 4.93
C TRP A 467 -10.06 10.18 4.62
N ALA A 468 -11.00 9.46 5.21
CA ALA A 468 -11.28 8.06 4.98
C ALA A 468 -12.76 7.91 4.58
N PRO A 469 -13.16 6.74 4.03
CA PRO A 469 -14.53 6.48 3.60
C PRO A 469 -15.57 6.76 4.69
N GLN A 470 -16.84 6.86 4.27
CA GLN A 470 -18.00 7.05 5.17
C GLN A 470 -17.92 8.33 6.01
N GLY A 471 -17.27 9.38 5.47
CA GLY A 471 -17.15 10.67 6.14
C GLY A 471 -16.23 10.62 7.36
N THR A 472 -15.13 9.87 7.28
CA THR A 472 -14.18 9.80 8.41
C THR A 472 -13.11 10.86 8.21
N PHE A 473 -13.11 11.89 9.05
CA PHE A 473 -12.03 12.87 9.11
C PHE A 473 -10.99 12.44 10.13
N LYS A 474 -9.69 12.61 9.87
CA LYS A 474 -8.66 12.15 10.80
C LYS A 474 -7.40 13.01 10.84
N ILE A 475 -6.76 13.01 12.00
CA ILE A 475 -5.39 13.49 12.20
C ILE A 475 -4.51 12.24 12.33
N PRO A 476 -3.75 11.89 11.28
CA PRO A 476 -2.86 10.72 11.30
C PRO A 476 -1.56 11.02 12.05
N ALA A 477 -0.78 9.96 12.30
CA ALA A 477 0.63 10.04 12.67
C ALA A 477 0.94 10.93 13.89
N LEU A 478 0.08 10.94 14.90
CA LEU A 478 0.30 11.69 16.13
C LEU A 478 1.47 11.11 16.93
N ASN A 479 1.59 9.77 16.93
CA ASN A 479 2.64 9.01 17.61
C ASN A 479 2.98 9.53 19.02
N MET A 480 1.96 9.81 19.84
CA MET A 480 2.11 10.53 21.11
C MET A 480 2.04 9.58 22.30
N ALA A 481 3.05 9.55 23.16
CA ALA A 481 2.95 8.83 24.45
C ALA A 481 2.07 9.60 25.43
N ALA A 482 1.40 8.90 26.35
CA ALA A 482 0.66 9.54 27.43
C ALA A 482 1.54 10.49 28.25
N ALA A 483 2.78 10.08 28.56
CA ALA A 483 3.75 10.91 29.27
C ALA A 483 4.17 12.18 28.51
N ALA A 484 3.90 12.27 27.20
CA ALA A 484 4.19 13.47 26.39
C ALA A 484 3.03 14.49 26.39
N VAL A 485 1.88 14.15 27.01
CA VAL A 485 0.77 15.08 27.22
C VAL A 485 0.98 15.76 28.58
N PRO A 486 1.21 17.08 28.63
CA PRO A 486 1.34 17.79 29.89
C PRO A 486 0.01 17.78 30.65
N ALA A 487 0.05 18.04 31.95
CA ALA A 487 -1.16 18.13 32.78
C ALA A 487 -2.13 19.22 32.31
N SER A 488 -1.63 20.28 31.65
CA SER A 488 -2.45 21.31 31.00
C SER A 488 -3.17 20.82 29.74
N GLY A 489 -2.85 19.62 29.26
CA GLY A 489 -3.33 19.05 28.01
C GLY A 489 -2.64 19.62 26.77
N ARG A 490 -2.95 19.04 25.62
CA ARG A 490 -2.51 19.49 24.28
C ARG A 490 -3.71 20.02 23.52
N GLU A 491 -3.58 21.15 22.86
CA GLU A 491 -4.69 21.75 22.12
C GLU A 491 -4.78 21.16 20.71
N VAL A 492 -5.94 20.61 20.34
CA VAL A 492 -6.23 20.09 18.99
C VAL A 492 -7.33 20.93 18.37
N CYS A 493 -7.01 21.68 17.32
CA CYS A 493 -7.95 22.61 16.69
C CYS A 493 -8.28 22.24 15.25
N ILE A 494 -9.56 22.34 14.89
CA ILE A 494 -10.06 22.19 13.51
C ILE A 494 -10.56 23.55 13.01
N GLU A 495 -9.93 24.08 11.96
CA GLU A 495 -10.41 25.30 11.30
C GLU A 495 -11.41 24.97 10.20
N LEU A 496 -12.63 25.50 10.32
CA LEU A 496 -13.68 25.34 9.33
C LEU A 496 -13.88 26.63 8.53
N ASN A 497 -13.97 26.46 7.21
CA ASN A 497 -14.19 27.55 6.26
C ASN A 497 -15.63 28.09 6.41
N ALA A 498 -15.75 29.37 6.76
CA ALA A 498 -17.04 30.01 7.03
C ALA A 498 -17.99 30.08 5.82
N LYS A 499 -17.47 29.98 4.59
CA LYS A 499 -18.26 30.01 3.35
C LYS A 499 -18.48 28.63 2.72
N SER A 500 -18.10 27.56 3.43
CA SER A 500 -18.20 26.19 2.93
C SER A 500 -19.54 25.53 3.26
N THR A 501 -19.73 24.32 2.77
CA THR A 501 -20.89 23.46 3.06
C THR A 501 -21.07 23.20 4.56
N CYS A 502 -19.98 23.18 5.33
CA CYS A 502 -20.00 22.86 6.76
C CYS A 502 -19.17 23.84 7.59
N PRO A 503 -19.66 25.07 7.83
CA PRO A 503 -18.89 26.12 8.52
C PRO A 503 -18.86 25.95 10.05
N THR A 504 -19.60 24.98 10.61
CA THR A 504 -19.69 24.70 12.05
C THR A 504 -19.55 23.22 12.36
N LEU A 505 -19.18 22.88 13.59
CA LEU A 505 -19.17 21.48 14.06
C LEU A 505 -20.55 20.83 13.94
N GLN A 506 -21.63 21.58 14.17
CA GLN A 506 -22.99 21.10 14.00
C GLN A 506 -23.30 20.75 12.53
N SER A 507 -22.80 21.51 11.56
CA SER A 507 -22.93 21.12 10.15
C SER A 507 -21.96 19.99 9.75
N PHE A 508 -20.79 19.94 10.39
CA PHE A 508 -19.66 19.06 10.05
C PHE A 508 -19.84 17.61 10.51
N CYS A 509 -20.30 17.38 11.73
CA CYS A 509 -20.39 16.05 12.33
C CYS A 509 -21.58 15.24 11.80
N ALA A 510 -21.39 13.94 11.57
CA ALA A 510 -22.38 13.08 10.89
C ALA A 510 -23.71 12.95 11.65
N ARG A 511 -23.64 12.84 12.99
CA ARG A 511 -24.80 12.67 13.89
C ARG A 511 -25.06 13.90 14.77
N SER A 512 -24.82 15.09 14.22
CA SER A 512 -25.00 16.36 14.93
C SER A 512 -26.45 16.71 15.29
N GLY A 513 -27.45 15.97 14.80
CA GLY A 513 -28.86 16.13 15.20
C GLY A 513 -29.09 15.94 16.71
N GLN A 514 -28.16 15.27 17.40
CA GLN A 514 -28.15 15.13 18.87
C GLN A 514 -27.25 16.15 19.57
N GLY A 515 -26.71 17.15 18.84
CA GLY A 515 -25.78 18.14 19.40
C GLY A 515 -24.40 17.58 19.74
N ARG A 516 -24.02 16.40 19.20
CA ARG A 516 -22.76 15.71 19.52
C ARG A 516 -21.94 15.40 18.26
N CYS A 517 -20.63 15.41 18.42
CA CYS A 517 -19.64 14.93 17.47
C CYS A 517 -18.99 13.67 18.04
N TYR A 518 -18.90 12.62 17.22
CA TYR A 518 -18.28 11.36 17.61
C TYR A 518 -16.83 11.37 17.17
N TYR A 519 -15.94 10.92 18.05
CA TYR A 519 -14.53 10.73 17.74
C TYR A 519 -14.02 9.40 18.28
N SER A 520 -12.89 8.94 17.74
CA SER A 520 -12.21 7.74 18.19
C SER A 520 -10.71 7.93 18.21
N MET A 521 -10.07 7.45 19.27
CA MET A 521 -8.63 7.54 19.50
C MET A 521 -8.00 6.17 19.36
N PHE A 522 -6.96 6.04 18.54
CA PHE A 522 -6.40 4.74 18.19
C PHE A 522 -5.09 4.47 18.91
N SER A 523 -4.98 3.26 19.44
CA SER A 523 -3.71 2.70 19.89
C SER A 523 -2.72 2.54 18.74
N GLU A 524 -1.43 2.42 19.05
CA GLU A 524 -0.35 2.26 18.07
C GLU A 524 -0.54 1.03 17.18
N ASP A 525 -0.96 -0.09 17.78
CA ASP A 525 -1.29 -1.32 17.08
C ASP A 525 -2.68 -1.32 16.42
N LYS A 526 -3.46 -0.24 16.61
CA LYS A 526 -4.83 -0.02 16.10
C LYS A 526 -5.86 -1.04 16.58
N THR A 527 -5.54 -1.82 17.60
CA THR A 527 -6.46 -2.82 18.15
C THR A 527 -7.46 -2.23 19.16
N CYS A 528 -7.17 -1.04 19.71
CA CYS A 528 -8.11 -0.27 20.51
C CYS A 528 -8.47 1.05 19.83
N CYS A 529 -9.75 1.37 19.89
CA CYS A 529 -10.36 2.52 19.25
C CYS A 529 -11.60 3.00 20.03
N PRO A 530 -11.47 3.34 21.32
CA PRO A 530 -12.60 3.87 22.09
C PRO A 530 -13.34 4.95 21.32
N VAL A 531 -14.67 4.92 21.41
CA VAL A 531 -15.54 5.90 20.77
C VAL A 531 -16.16 6.76 21.84
N ASP A 532 -15.96 8.07 21.71
CA ASP A 532 -16.52 9.03 22.63
C ASP A 532 -17.05 10.25 21.86
N THR A 533 -17.56 11.24 22.58
CA THR A 533 -18.28 12.37 22.02
C THR A 533 -17.95 13.68 22.72
N PHE A 534 -18.04 14.76 21.97
CA PHE A 534 -18.04 16.13 22.49
C PHE A 534 -19.18 16.93 21.87
N THR A 535 -19.44 18.10 22.44
CA THR A 535 -20.54 18.98 22.04
C THR A 535 -20.29 19.59 20.66
N ALA A 536 -21.25 19.43 19.74
CA ALA A 536 -21.21 20.02 18.42
C ALA A 536 -21.68 21.49 18.45
N VAL A 537 -20.81 22.39 18.90
CA VAL A 537 -21.15 23.82 19.04
C VAL A 537 -21.40 24.50 17.68
N SER A 538 -22.43 25.37 17.63
CA SER A 538 -22.79 26.17 16.45
C SER A 538 -21.93 27.44 16.29
N GLY A 539 -21.04 27.71 17.25
CA GLY A 539 -20.17 28.88 17.26
C GLY A 539 -20.87 30.20 17.60
N ARG A 540 -22.00 30.17 18.30
CA ARG A 540 -22.62 31.34 18.98
C ARG A 540 -22.44 31.19 20.49
N ARG A 541 -21.24 31.44 21.01
CA ARG A 541 -21.01 31.85 22.40
C ARG A 541 -19.82 32.78 22.43
#